data_AF-A0A3N0ZHT4-F1
#
_entry.id   AF-A0A3N0ZHT4-F1
#
_cell.length_a   1.000
_cell.length_b   1.000
_cell.length_c   1.000
_cell.angle_alpha   90.00
_cell.angle_beta   90.00
_cell.angle_gamma   90.00
#
_symmetry.space_group_name_H-M   'P 1'
#
loop_
_entity.id
_entity.type
_entity.pdbx_description
1 polymer ?
#
loop_
_entity_poly.entity_id
_entity_poly.type
_entity_poly.pdbx_seq_one_letter_code
_entity_poly.pdbx_strand_id
1 'polypeptide(L)'
;MKNTMFEKKQFEMIDNIIQRSNEIVQKLLNDKEKNSNLYISITLVLMFLHQLSGFLPIFFKVRQNIVLDFDLLVSFEGKLTKLIDAWRNFDQEPEEFKNNWEQFLEIWQKVYKYIQNTLEPFDIHKIYLN
;
A
#
# COMPACT_ATOMS: atom_id res chain seq x y z
N MET A 1 -20.50 -1.10 -14.48
CA MET A 1 -20.74 -0.30 -13.26
C MET A 1 -20.72 -1.10 -11.96
N LYS A 2 -21.44 -2.24 -11.81
CA LYS A 2 -21.43 -3.02 -10.54
C LYS A 2 -20.04 -3.50 -10.09
N ASN A 3 -19.22 -4.05 -10.99
CA ASN A 3 -17.88 -4.56 -10.64
C ASN A 3 -16.88 -3.45 -10.28
N THR A 4 -16.91 -2.31 -10.99
CA THR A 4 -16.03 -1.17 -10.72
C THR A 4 -16.28 -0.56 -9.33
N MET A 5 -17.55 -0.47 -8.91
CA MET A 5 -17.91 0.02 -7.58
C MET A 5 -17.46 -0.93 -6.46
N PHE A 6 -17.49 -2.24 -6.72
CA PHE A 6 -17.02 -3.25 -5.77
C PHE A 6 -15.50 -3.21 -5.61
N GLU A 7 -14.74 -3.17 -6.72
CA GLU A 7 -13.27 -3.08 -6.68
C GLU A 7 -12.79 -1.78 -6.02
N LYS A 8 -13.47 -0.65 -6.28
CA LYS A 8 -13.17 0.62 -5.61
C LYS A 8 -13.25 0.49 -4.09
N LYS A 9 -14.32 -0.15 -3.58
CA LYS A 9 -14.49 -0.43 -2.15
C LYS A 9 -13.42 -1.36 -1.58
N GLN A 10 -12.95 -2.33 -2.37
CA GLN A 10 -11.86 -3.21 -1.95
C GLN A 10 -10.56 -2.43 -1.78
N PHE A 11 -10.20 -1.57 -2.73
CA PHE A 11 -9.00 -0.74 -2.60
C PHE A 11 -9.12 0.35 -1.53
N GLU A 12 -10.30 0.92 -1.31
CA GLU A 12 -10.58 1.80 -0.17
C GLU A 12 -10.36 1.06 1.15
N MET A 13 -10.79 -0.21 1.25
CA MET A 13 -10.55 -1.03 2.43
C MET A 13 -9.05 -1.32 2.63
N ILE A 14 -8.31 -1.64 1.56
CA ILE A 14 -6.86 -1.85 1.61
C ILE A 14 -6.16 -0.57 2.10
N ASP A 15 -6.49 0.58 1.53
CA ASP A 15 -5.93 1.86 1.94
C ASP A 15 -6.21 2.15 3.41
N ASN A 16 -7.45 1.95 3.87
CA ASN A 16 -7.82 2.11 5.28
C ASN A 16 -7.01 1.20 6.22
N ILE A 17 -6.75 -0.06 5.83
CA ILE A 17 -5.90 -0.97 6.61
C ILE A 17 -4.49 -0.40 6.72
N ILE A 18 -3.90 0.04 5.60
CA ILE A 18 -2.54 0.59 5.57
C ILE A 18 -2.44 1.87 6.39
N GLN A 19 -3.39 2.80 6.25
CA GLN A 19 -3.42 4.04 7.02
C GLN A 19 -3.59 3.78 8.52
N ARG A 20 -4.49 2.87 8.92
CA ARG A 20 -4.64 2.50 10.33
C ARG A 20 -3.43 1.77 10.89
N SER A 21 -2.72 1.02 10.06
CA SER A 21 -1.47 0.36 10.47
C SER A 21 -0.39 1.36 10.86
N ASN A 22 -0.45 2.59 10.33
CA ASN A 22 0.44 3.66 10.76
C ASN A 22 0.30 3.95 12.26
N GLU A 23 -0.92 3.93 12.82
CA GLU A 23 -1.12 4.12 14.26
C GLU A 23 -0.43 3.01 15.08
N ILE A 24 -0.44 1.78 14.57
CA ILE A 24 0.24 0.64 15.21
C ILE A 24 1.75 0.84 15.15
N VAL A 25 2.28 1.26 14.00
CA VAL A 25 3.72 1.58 13.84
C VAL A 25 4.13 2.69 14.79
N GLN A 26 3.37 3.78 14.88
CA GLN A 26 3.69 4.88 15.80
C GLN A 26 3.64 4.42 17.26
N LYS A 27 2.67 3.58 17.64
CA LYS A 27 2.63 3.02 19.00
C LYS A 27 3.83 2.12 19.26
N LEU A 28 4.20 1.28 18.30
CA LEU A 28 5.34 0.38 18.42
C LEU A 28 6.66 1.15 18.58
N LEU A 29 6.87 2.19 17.78
CA LEU A 29 8.08 3.02 17.85
C LEU A 29 8.22 3.77 19.19
N ASN A 30 7.09 4.07 19.84
CA ASN A 30 7.07 4.75 21.15
C ASN A 30 6.98 3.77 22.33
N ASP A 31 6.93 2.47 22.06
CA ASP A 31 6.74 1.45 23.09
C ASP A 31 8.05 1.10 23.79
N LYS A 32 8.14 1.44 25.07
CA LYS A 32 9.31 1.17 25.90
C LYS A 32 9.39 -0.27 26.41
N GLU A 33 8.27 -0.99 26.41
CA GLU A 33 8.13 -2.30 27.07
C GLU A 33 8.13 -3.49 26.09
N LYS A 34 8.35 -3.25 24.79
CA LYS A 34 8.33 -4.28 23.73
C LYS A 34 7.07 -5.16 23.80
N ASN A 35 5.91 -4.56 23.61
CA ASN A 35 4.62 -5.23 23.55
C ASN A 35 4.57 -6.21 22.37
N SER A 36 4.58 -7.50 22.68
CA SER A 36 4.58 -8.59 21.68
C SER A 36 3.37 -8.53 20.74
N ASN A 37 2.23 -7.98 21.19
CA ASN A 37 1.05 -7.85 20.33
C ASN A 37 1.25 -6.79 19.24
N LEU A 38 1.97 -5.71 19.51
CA LEU A 38 2.29 -4.69 18.49
C LEU A 38 3.25 -5.27 17.46
N TYR A 39 4.28 -6.02 17.89
CA TYR A 39 5.20 -6.72 16.99
C TYR A 39 4.49 -7.72 16.07
N ILE A 40 3.60 -8.55 16.63
CA ILE A 40 2.80 -9.50 15.85
C ILE A 40 1.90 -8.76 14.86
N SER A 41 1.28 -7.65 15.29
CA SER A 41 0.41 -6.85 14.43
C SER A 41 1.16 -6.29 13.22
N ILE A 42 2.36 -5.72 13.42
CA ILE A 42 3.19 -5.24 12.31
C ILE A 42 3.62 -6.38 11.40
N THR A 43 3.97 -7.53 11.96
CA THR A 43 4.32 -8.72 11.15
C THR A 43 3.17 -9.14 10.23
N LEU A 44 1.94 -9.16 10.75
CA LEU A 44 0.74 -9.46 9.96
C LEU A 44 0.47 -8.42 8.88
N VAL A 45 0.68 -7.12 9.19
CA VAL A 45 0.56 -6.04 8.20
C VAL A 45 1.58 -6.24 7.07
N LEU A 46 2.84 -6.55 7.38
CA LEU A 46 3.87 -6.77 6.36
C LEU A 46 3.58 -8.00 5.49
N MET A 47 3.07 -9.08 6.08
CA MET A 47 2.60 -10.25 5.31
C MET A 47 1.46 -9.90 4.36
N PHE A 48 0.49 -9.10 4.82
CA PHE A 48 -0.59 -8.60 3.98
C PHE A 48 -0.06 -7.73 2.83
N LEU A 49 0.86 -6.81 3.12
CA LEU A 49 1.48 -5.96 2.09
C LEU A 49 2.27 -6.77 1.05
N HIS A 50 2.93 -7.84 1.48
CA HIS A 50 3.60 -8.78 0.56
C HIS A 50 2.61 -9.52 -0.34
N GLN A 51 1.45 -9.94 0.17
CA GLN A 51 0.40 -10.50 -0.67
C GLN A 51 -0.14 -9.48 -1.67
N LEU A 52 -0.29 -8.23 -1.22
CA LEU A 52 -0.72 -7.12 -2.06
C LEU A 52 0.27 -6.84 -3.20
N SER A 53 1.58 -6.93 -2.97
CA SER A 53 2.59 -6.74 -4.02
C SER A 53 2.49 -7.77 -5.14
N GLY A 54 2.18 -9.03 -4.81
CA GLY A 54 1.90 -10.07 -5.81
C GLY A 54 0.57 -9.89 -6.53
N PHE A 55 -0.44 -9.34 -5.84
CA PHE A 55 -1.78 -9.11 -6.41
C PHE A 55 -1.82 -7.95 -7.42
N LEU A 56 -1.15 -6.83 -7.13
CA LEU A 56 -1.22 -5.61 -7.95
C LEU A 56 -0.89 -5.83 -9.44
N PRO A 57 0.22 -6.50 -9.82
CA PRO A 57 0.52 -6.80 -11.23
C PRO A 57 -0.58 -7.62 -11.91
N ILE A 58 -1.16 -8.60 -11.21
CA ILE A 58 -2.22 -9.46 -11.74
C ILE A 58 -3.49 -8.63 -11.97
N PHE A 59 -3.86 -7.78 -11.00
CA PHE A 59 -5.00 -6.88 -11.12
C PHE A 59 -4.90 -6.00 -12.37
N PHE A 60 -3.76 -5.35 -12.59
CA PHE A 60 -3.55 -4.51 -13.77
C PHE A 60 -3.50 -5.32 -15.06
N LYS A 61 -2.88 -6.50 -15.07
CA LYS A 61 -2.80 -7.37 -16.25
C LYS A 61 -4.18 -7.85 -16.74
N VAL A 62 -5.08 -8.17 -15.81
CA VAL A 62 -6.44 -8.63 -16.14
C VAL A 62 -7.30 -7.48 -16.67
N ARG A 63 -7.01 -6.26 -16.24
CA ARG A 63 -7.68 -5.03 -16.69
C ARG A 63 -7.10 -4.56 -18.03
N GLN A 64 -7.61 -5.10 -19.13
CA GLN A 64 -7.15 -4.82 -20.51
C GLN A 64 -7.14 -3.33 -20.92
N ASN A 65 -7.90 -2.47 -20.24
CA ASN A 65 -7.99 -1.04 -20.53
C ASN A 65 -7.04 -0.18 -19.67
N ILE A 66 -6.15 -0.81 -18.90
CA ILE A 66 -5.21 -0.13 -18.02
C ILE A 66 -3.80 -0.35 -18.53
N VAL A 67 -3.11 0.73 -18.87
CA VAL A 67 -1.67 0.68 -19.15
C VAL A 67 -0.98 0.36 -17.84
N LEU A 68 -0.20 -0.71 -17.76
CA LEU A 68 0.52 -1.03 -16.54
C LEU A 68 1.69 -0.04 -16.34
N ASP A 69 1.66 0.74 -15.26
CA ASP A 69 2.82 1.52 -14.83
C ASP A 69 3.81 0.59 -14.10
N PHE A 70 4.69 -0.03 -14.89
CA PHE A 70 5.65 -0.99 -14.39
C PHE A 70 6.66 -0.36 -13.42
N ASP A 71 7.10 0.88 -13.70
CA ASP A 71 8.05 1.59 -12.85
C ASP A 71 7.46 1.87 -11.47
N LEU A 72 6.17 2.24 -11.41
CA LEU A 72 5.46 2.43 -10.16
C LEU A 72 5.35 1.12 -9.35
N LEU A 73 5.07 -0.01 -10.01
CA LEU A 73 4.99 -1.31 -9.34
C LEU A 73 6.36 -1.81 -8.84
N VAL A 74 7.41 -1.65 -9.65
CA VAL A 74 8.78 -1.98 -9.25
C VAL A 74 9.21 -1.11 -8.07
N SER A 75 8.86 0.18 -8.09
CA SER A 75 9.13 1.09 -6.98
C SER A 75 8.41 0.65 -5.71
N PHE A 76 7.14 0.26 -5.82
CA PHE A 76 6.36 -0.29 -4.71
C PHE A 76 7.01 -1.53 -4.11
N GLU A 77 7.36 -2.52 -4.94
CA GLU A 77 8.03 -3.75 -4.51
C GLU A 77 9.40 -3.48 -3.86
N GLY A 78 10.18 -2.57 -4.45
CA GLY A 78 11.49 -2.17 -3.91
C GLY A 78 11.38 -1.50 -2.54
N LYS A 79 10.40 -0.61 -2.33
CA LYS A 79 10.15 0.01 -1.02
C LYS A 79 9.64 -0.99 0.00
N LEU A 80 8.76 -1.91 -0.41
CA LEU A 80 8.28 -2.96 0.48
C LEU A 80 9.39 -3.91 0.91
N THR A 81 10.29 -4.29 0.00
CA THR A 81 11.45 -5.12 0.31
C THR A 81 12.34 -4.47 1.37
N LYS A 82 12.68 -3.18 1.18
CA LYS A 82 13.47 -2.42 2.16
C LYS A 82 12.78 -2.31 3.51
N LEU A 83 11.46 -2.12 3.53
CA LEU A 83 10.67 -2.09 4.75
C LEU A 83 10.70 -3.44 5.50
N ILE A 84 10.60 -4.55 4.78
CA ILE A 84 10.69 -5.90 5.36
C ILE A 84 12.10 -6.16 5.92
N ASP A 85 13.14 -5.73 5.21
CA ASP A 85 14.52 -5.87 5.69
C ASP A 85 14.77 -5.02 6.93
N ALA A 86 14.30 -3.77 6.95
CA ALA A 86 14.37 -2.91 8.13
C ALA A 86 13.58 -3.50 9.32
N TRP A 87 12.45 -4.19 9.05
CA TRP A 87 11.70 -4.89 10.10
C TRP A 87 12.50 -6.04 10.74
N ARG A 88 13.28 -6.79 9.96
CA ARG A 88 14.14 -7.86 10.48
C ARG A 88 15.21 -7.33 11.44
N ASN A 89 15.64 -6.08 11.23
CA ASN A 89 16.64 -5.40 12.04
C ASN A 89 16.02 -4.39 13.03
N PHE A 90 14.70 -4.43 13.24
CA PHE A 90 13.97 -3.41 14.00
C PHE A 90 14.51 -3.20 15.42
N ASP A 91 14.91 -4.28 16.09
CA ASP A 91 15.45 -4.24 17.45
C ASP A 91 16.80 -3.51 17.55
N GLN A 92 17.51 -3.36 16.44
CA GLN A 92 18.83 -2.71 16.36
C GLN A 92 18.69 -1.28 15.84
N GLU A 93 17.88 -1.09 14.79
CA GLU A 93 17.74 0.19 14.08
C GLU A 93 16.27 0.56 13.81
N PRO A 94 15.47 0.89 14.85
CA PRO A 94 14.05 1.19 14.70
C PRO A 94 13.77 2.45 13.86
N GLU A 95 14.71 3.40 13.83
CA GLU A 95 14.63 4.60 12.98
C GLU A 95 14.74 4.26 11.49
N GLU A 96 15.51 3.22 11.13
CA GLU A 96 15.56 2.75 9.75
C GLU A 96 14.18 2.22 9.32
N PHE A 97 13.52 1.44 10.19
CA PHE A 97 12.17 0.97 9.93
C PHE A 97 11.17 2.12 9.77
N LYS A 98 11.22 3.12 10.66
CA LYS A 98 10.36 4.32 10.56
C LYS A 98 10.53 5.04 9.22
N ASN A 99 11.78 5.30 8.81
CA ASN A 99 12.07 5.97 7.54
C ASN A 99 11.57 5.16 6.33
N ASN A 100 11.77 3.84 6.34
CA ASN A 100 11.27 2.98 5.28
C ASN A 100 9.74 2.89 5.27
N TRP A 101 9.08 2.94 6.44
CA TRP A 101 7.63 2.96 6.55
C TRP A 101 7.03 4.24 5.94
N GLU A 102 7.59 5.40 6.23
CA GLU A 102 7.15 6.68 5.64
C GLU A 102 7.32 6.69 4.11
N GLN A 103 8.46 6.20 3.62
CA GLN A 103 8.70 6.06 2.18
C GLN A 103 7.76 5.05 1.52
N PHE A 104 7.41 3.97 2.23
CA PHE A 104 6.43 3.00 1.77
C PHE A 104 5.03 3.63 1.67
N LEU A 105 4.61 4.41 2.67
CA LEU A 105 3.32 5.10 2.64
C LEU A 105 3.23 6.07 1.46
N GLU A 106 4.30 6.80 1.15
CA GLU A 106 4.34 7.71 0.00
C GLU A 106 4.14 6.97 -1.32
N ILE A 107 4.84 5.85 -1.53
CA ILE A 107 4.68 5.07 -2.77
C ILE A 107 3.31 4.39 -2.84
N TRP A 108 2.78 3.92 -1.71
CA TRP A 108 1.43 3.38 -1.63
C TRP A 108 0.40 4.42 -2.06
N GLN A 109 0.50 5.67 -1.59
CA GLN A 109 -0.43 6.73 -1.98
C GLN A 109 -0.40 7.01 -3.49
N LYS A 110 0.78 6.91 -4.12
CA LYS A 110 0.91 7.02 -5.59
C LYS A 110 0.20 5.85 -6.29
N VAL A 111 0.43 4.61 -5.85
CA VAL A 111 -0.24 3.40 -6.35
C VAL A 111 -1.76 3.48 -6.17
N TYR A 112 -2.22 3.88 -4.99
CA TYR A 112 -3.64 3.99 -4.69
C TYR A 112 -4.32 5.05 -5.55
N LYS A 113 -3.73 6.25 -5.66
CA LYS A 113 -4.23 7.31 -6.55
C LYS A 113 -4.29 6.84 -8.00
N TYR A 114 -3.26 6.12 -8.45
CA TYR A 114 -3.23 5.53 -9.78
C TYR A 114 -4.41 4.58 -10.00
N ILE A 115 -4.64 3.63 -9.09
CA ILE A 115 -5.78 2.70 -9.13
C ILE A 115 -7.11 3.45 -9.16
N GLN A 116 -7.29 4.45 -8.28
CA GLN A 116 -8.53 5.23 -8.22
C GLN A 116 -8.82 5.91 -9.56
N ASN A 117 -7.83 6.60 -10.13
CA ASN A 117 -7.97 7.26 -11.43
C ASN A 117 -8.32 6.27 -12.55
N THR A 118 -7.81 5.03 -12.48
CA THR A 118 -8.13 4.04 -13.49
C THR A 118 -9.48 3.35 -13.30
N LEU A 119 -10.00 3.34 -12.07
CA LEU A 119 -11.33 2.84 -11.76
C LEU A 119 -12.42 3.89 -11.95
N GLU A 120 -12.08 5.17 -12.18
CA GLU A 120 -13.07 6.18 -12.55
C GLU A 120 -13.70 5.86 -13.92
N PRO A 121 -15.04 5.91 -14.05
CA PRO A 121 -15.68 5.77 -15.35
C PRO A 121 -15.24 6.93 -16.27
N PHE A 122 -14.94 6.63 -17.53
CA PHE A 122 -14.74 7.62 -18.58
C PHE A 122 -15.95 8.56 -18.64
N ASP A 123 -15.80 9.78 -18.13
CA ASP A 123 -16.88 10.77 -18.14
C ASP A 123 -16.82 11.56 -19.45
N ILE A 124 -17.52 11.06 -20.48
CA ILE A 124 -17.60 11.70 -21.80
C ILE A 124 -18.07 13.16 -21.67
N HIS A 125 -18.84 13.50 -20.64
CA HIS A 125 -19.33 14.86 -20.40
C HIS A 125 -18.23 15.87 -20.02
N LYS A 126 -17.05 15.44 -19.54
CA LYS A 126 -15.92 16.34 -19.29
C LYS A 126 -15.17 16.79 -20.55
N ILE A 127 -15.37 16.10 -21.69
CA ILE A 127 -14.73 16.45 -22.97
C ILE A 127 -15.59 17.45 -23.75
N TYR A 128 -16.92 17.42 -23.59
CA TYR A 128 -17.85 18.29 -24.32
C TYR A 128 -18.08 19.68 -23.69
N LEU A 129 -17.44 19.98 -22.55
CA LEU A 129 -17.57 21.27 -21.84
C LEU A 129 -16.26 22.07 -21.74
N ASN A 130 -15.21 21.66 -22.46
CA ASN A 130 -14.00 22.46 -22.70
C ASN A 130 -13.84 22.78 -24.19
#